data_AF-A0A841D6Y6-F1
#
_entry.id   AF-A0A841D6Y6-F1
#
_cell.length_a   1.000
_cell.length_b   1.000
_cell.length_c   1.000
_cell.angle_alpha   90.00
_cell.angle_beta   90.00
_cell.angle_gamma   90.00
#
_symmetry.space_group_name_H-M   'P 1'
#
loop_
_entity.id
_entity.type
_entity.pdbx_description
1 polymer ?
#
loop_
_entity_poly.entity_id
_entity_poly.type
_entity_poly.pdbx_seq_one_letter_code
_entity_poly.pdbx_strand_id
1 'polypeptide(L)'
;MDARFFTAWIEEAARSLRDGRDELTRLDAAIGDADHGSNLDRGFTEAVRALAERRPATPGAVLALVGGTLIRKVGGASGPLYGTAFREAGKALGETPEVSPAGFAAALEAGVAGVRRLGSAAEGDKTMVDALAPAARALAEAVQDGRAAAETRAGAGRDPSETGRGDGGLARALEAAAAAAEAGAEATVPMQARKGRASYLGPRSVGHLDPGAASAALILRALHTVASR
;
A
#
# COMPACT_ATOMS: atom_id res chain seq x y z
N MET A 1 15.01 -2.12 -6.74
CA MET A 1 13.73 -2.85 -6.92
C MET A 1 13.34 -2.79 -8.38
N ASP A 2 13.18 -3.93 -9.05
CA ASP A 2 12.89 -4.03 -10.48
C ASP A 2 11.41 -4.37 -10.75
N ALA A 3 10.99 -4.46 -12.01
CA ALA A 3 9.61 -4.81 -12.37
C ALA A 3 9.15 -6.19 -11.82
N ARG A 4 10.08 -7.14 -11.61
CA ARG A 4 9.77 -8.46 -11.03
C ARG A 4 9.40 -8.33 -9.56
N PHE A 5 10.13 -7.52 -8.79
CA PHE A 5 9.79 -7.23 -7.40
C PHE A 5 8.37 -6.65 -7.26
N PHE A 6 8.02 -5.67 -8.09
CA PHE A 6 6.68 -5.07 -8.07
C PHE A 6 5.60 -6.05 -8.54
N THR A 7 5.87 -6.89 -9.54
CA THR A 7 4.94 -7.94 -9.96
C THR A 7 4.68 -8.95 -8.82
N ALA A 8 5.75 -9.41 -8.16
CA ALA A 8 5.65 -10.32 -7.02
C ALA A 8 4.87 -9.70 -5.85
N TRP A 9 5.05 -8.39 -5.59
CA TRP A 9 4.25 -7.67 -4.59
C TRP A 9 2.76 -7.72 -4.92
N ILE A 10 2.37 -7.45 -6.17
CA ILE A 10 0.96 -7.47 -6.57
C ILE A 10 0.38 -8.89 -6.49
N GLU A 11 1.15 -9.91 -6.85
CA GLU A 11 0.75 -11.32 -6.70
C GLU A 11 0.58 -11.73 -5.23
N GLU A 12 1.45 -11.25 -4.33
CA GLU A 12 1.32 -11.48 -2.89
C GLU A 12 0.12 -10.72 -2.30
N ALA A 13 -0.10 -9.48 -2.73
CA ALA A 13 -1.25 -8.68 -2.31
C ALA A 13 -2.57 -9.33 -2.77
N ALA A 14 -2.63 -9.82 -4.01
CA ALA A 14 -3.79 -10.55 -4.53
C ALA A 14 -4.08 -11.82 -3.72
N ARG A 15 -3.06 -12.57 -3.31
CA ARG A 15 -3.21 -13.73 -2.43
C ARG A 15 -3.74 -13.32 -1.05
N SER A 16 -3.12 -12.33 -0.42
CA SER A 16 -3.53 -11.83 0.90
C SER A 16 -4.97 -11.31 0.90
N LEU A 17 -5.37 -10.59 -0.15
CA LEU A 17 -6.74 -10.09 -0.30
C LEU A 17 -7.76 -11.21 -0.57
N ARG A 18 -7.37 -12.26 -1.31
CA ARG A 18 -8.21 -13.45 -1.52
C ARG A 18 -8.44 -14.17 -0.19
N ASP A 19 -7.38 -14.40 0.58
CA ASP A 19 -7.46 -15.11 1.86
C ASP A 19 -8.25 -14.29 2.89
N GLY A 20 -8.10 -12.96 2.88
CA GLY A 20 -8.85 -12.03 3.72
C GLY A 20 -10.23 -11.63 3.19
N ARG A 21 -10.69 -12.17 2.05
CA ARG A 21 -11.89 -11.69 1.33
C ARG A 21 -13.14 -11.69 2.21
N ASP A 22 -13.39 -12.80 2.89
CA ASP A 22 -14.63 -12.97 3.67
C ASP A 22 -14.61 -12.08 4.91
N GLU A 23 -13.44 -11.89 5.53
CA GLU A 23 -13.26 -10.99 6.66
C GLU A 23 -13.44 -9.53 6.24
N LEU A 24 -12.81 -9.08 5.15
CA LEU A 24 -13.00 -7.73 4.60
C LEU A 24 -14.47 -7.46 4.26
N THR A 25 -15.17 -8.46 3.72
CA THR A 25 -16.61 -8.39 3.43
C THR A 25 -17.42 -8.27 4.72
N ARG A 26 -17.06 -9.01 5.78
CA ARG A 26 -17.71 -8.94 7.09
C ARG A 26 -17.50 -7.57 7.76
N LEU A 27 -16.29 -7.02 7.68
CA LEU A 27 -15.99 -5.68 8.19
C LEU A 27 -16.84 -4.62 7.48
N ASP A 28 -16.91 -4.70 6.15
CA ASP A 28 -17.72 -3.81 5.34
C ASP A 28 -19.22 -4.00 5.58
N ALA A 29 -19.70 -5.20 5.85
CA ALA A 29 -21.10 -5.44 6.22
C ALA A 29 -21.51 -4.71 7.51
N ALA A 30 -20.57 -4.48 8.43
CA ALA A 30 -20.86 -3.78 9.69
C ALA A 30 -21.09 -2.27 9.48
N ILE A 31 -20.41 -1.67 8.49
CA ILE A 31 -20.40 -0.21 8.30
C ILE A 31 -20.56 0.25 6.84
N GLY A 32 -21.05 -0.61 5.95
CA GLY A 32 -21.06 -0.42 4.51
C GLY A 32 -22.06 -1.35 3.82
N ASP A 33 -21.77 -1.77 2.59
CA ASP A 33 -22.66 -2.56 1.73
C ASP A 33 -22.20 -4.01 1.48
N ALA A 34 -21.22 -4.48 2.26
CA ALA A 34 -20.74 -5.85 2.26
C ALA A 34 -20.20 -6.33 0.89
N ASP A 35 -19.50 -5.44 0.17
CA ASP A 35 -18.95 -5.76 -1.15
C ASP A 35 -17.43 -5.60 -1.25
N HIS A 36 -16.80 -4.94 -0.26
CA HIS A 36 -15.40 -4.52 -0.34
C HIS A 36 -14.42 -5.67 -0.60
N GLY A 37 -14.49 -6.74 0.18
CA GLY A 37 -13.59 -7.89 0.03
C GLY A 37 -13.73 -8.57 -1.33
N SER A 38 -14.97 -8.82 -1.76
CA SER A 38 -15.27 -9.41 -3.07
C SER A 38 -14.83 -8.53 -4.25
N ASN A 39 -15.00 -7.21 -4.12
CA ASN A 39 -14.55 -6.24 -5.12
C ASN A 39 -13.02 -6.21 -5.25
N LEU A 40 -12.30 -6.24 -4.14
CA LEU A 40 -10.83 -6.24 -4.16
C LEU A 40 -10.23 -7.56 -4.67
N ASP A 41 -10.75 -8.72 -4.24
CA ASP A 41 -10.31 -10.02 -4.77
C ASP A 41 -10.46 -10.06 -6.30
N ARG A 42 -11.62 -9.64 -6.81
CA ARG A 42 -11.86 -9.55 -8.26
C ARG A 42 -10.86 -8.62 -8.95
N GLY A 43 -10.69 -7.40 -8.43
CA GLY A 43 -9.81 -6.41 -9.03
C GLY A 43 -8.35 -6.83 -9.08
N PHE A 44 -7.83 -7.35 -7.98
CA PHE A 44 -6.44 -7.80 -7.90
C PHE A 44 -6.20 -9.09 -8.68
N THR A 45 -7.18 -10.00 -8.75
CA THR A 45 -7.13 -11.15 -9.66
C THR A 45 -6.96 -10.69 -11.12
N GLU A 46 -7.75 -9.70 -11.55
CA GLU A 46 -7.66 -9.16 -12.91
C GLU A 46 -6.35 -8.38 -13.13
N ALA A 47 -5.82 -7.70 -12.11
CA ALA A 47 -4.52 -7.03 -12.18
C ALA A 47 -3.37 -8.04 -12.38
N VAL A 48 -3.38 -9.15 -11.64
CA VAL A 48 -2.40 -10.24 -11.80
C VAL A 48 -2.48 -10.84 -13.20
N ARG A 49 -3.69 -11.08 -13.72
CA ARG A 49 -3.88 -11.56 -15.11
C ARG A 49 -3.30 -10.58 -16.13
N ALA A 50 -3.60 -9.30 -15.99
CA ALA A 50 -3.08 -8.26 -16.88
C ALA A 50 -1.54 -8.19 -16.84
N LEU A 51 -0.93 -8.34 -15.66
CA LEU A 51 0.54 -8.39 -15.53
C LEU A 51 1.15 -9.60 -16.21
N ALA A 52 0.54 -10.79 -16.06
CA ALA A 52 1.01 -12.01 -16.71
C ALA A 52 0.95 -11.93 -18.25
N GLU A 53 -0.08 -11.25 -18.79
CA GLU A 53 -0.26 -11.03 -20.23
C GLU A 53 0.69 -9.96 -20.78
N ARG A 54 0.78 -8.80 -20.12
CA ARG A 54 1.49 -7.62 -20.66
C ARG A 54 2.96 -7.58 -20.32
N ARG A 55 3.37 -8.18 -19.19
CA ARG A 55 4.74 -8.24 -18.68
C ARG A 55 5.50 -6.91 -18.80
N PRO A 56 5.05 -5.84 -18.13
CA PRO A 56 5.70 -4.54 -18.22
C PRO A 56 7.16 -4.60 -17.77
N ALA A 57 8.03 -3.84 -18.43
CA ALA A 57 9.47 -3.88 -18.20
C ALA A 57 9.95 -2.99 -17.03
N THR A 58 9.11 -2.05 -16.57
CA THR A 58 9.48 -1.03 -15.56
C THR A 58 8.54 -1.09 -14.36
N PRO A 59 9.01 -0.81 -13.13
CA PRO A 59 8.16 -0.65 -11.95
C PRO A 59 7.00 0.33 -12.15
N GLY A 60 7.26 1.48 -12.79
CA GLY A 60 6.23 2.46 -13.08
C GLY A 60 5.12 1.91 -13.96
N ALA A 61 5.48 1.17 -15.02
CA ALA A 61 4.50 0.54 -15.91
C ALA A 61 3.71 -0.58 -15.23
N VAL A 62 4.33 -1.35 -14.31
CA VAL A 62 3.62 -2.33 -13.47
C VAL A 62 2.52 -1.63 -12.65
N LEU A 63 2.87 -0.60 -11.90
CA LEU A 63 1.91 0.12 -11.06
C LEU A 63 0.84 0.84 -11.89
N ALA A 64 1.21 1.42 -13.03
CA ALA A 64 0.24 2.07 -13.93
C ALA A 64 -0.78 1.06 -14.50
N LEU A 65 -0.32 -0.13 -14.91
CA LEU A 65 -1.20 -1.19 -15.41
C LEU A 65 -2.16 -1.70 -14.33
N VAL A 66 -1.65 -1.92 -13.12
CA VAL A 66 -2.45 -2.31 -11.95
C VAL A 66 -3.49 -1.25 -11.66
N GLY A 67 -3.09 0.00 -11.49
CA GLY A 67 -4.00 1.08 -11.14
C GLY A 67 -5.08 1.30 -12.20
N GLY A 68 -4.72 1.27 -13.50
CA GLY A 68 -5.70 1.32 -14.58
C GLY A 68 -6.68 0.13 -14.57
N THR A 69 -6.22 -1.06 -14.17
CA THR A 69 -7.07 -2.25 -14.06
C THR A 69 -8.03 -2.16 -12.88
N LEU A 70 -7.57 -1.72 -11.72
CA LEU A 70 -8.42 -1.56 -10.53
C LEU A 70 -9.54 -0.54 -10.77
N ILE A 71 -9.26 0.59 -11.44
CA ILE A 71 -10.30 1.57 -11.83
C ILE A 71 -11.43 0.93 -12.64
N ARG A 72 -11.10 -0.03 -13.53
CA ARG A 72 -12.08 -0.68 -14.41
C ARG A 72 -12.80 -1.87 -13.79
N LYS A 73 -12.17 -2.55 -12.82
CA LYS A 73 -12.58 -3.88 -12.37
C LYS A 73 -13.09 -3.93 -10.93
N VAL A 74 -12.73 -2.95 -10.10
CA VAL A 74 -13.18 -2.83 -8.72
C VAL A 74 -14.37 -1.87 -8.67
N GLY A 75 -15.50 -2.33 -8.14
CA GLY A 75 -16.68 -1.50 -7.89
C GLY A 75 -16.52 -0.59 -6.67
N GLY A 76 -17.48 0.33 -6.48
CA GLY A 76 -17.51 1.20 -5.31
C GLY A 76 -16.37 2.23 -5.25
N ALA A 77 -16.15 2.79 -4.06
CA ALA A 77 -15.15 3.85 -3.86
C ALA A 77 -13.70 3.33 -3.92
N SER A 78 -13.46 2.07 -3.55
CA SER A 78 -12.13 1.50 -3.45
C SER A 78 -11.41 1.38 -4.79
N GLY A 79 -12.14 1.14 -5.89
CA GLY A 79 -11.56 1.03 -7.23
C GLY A 79 -10.85 2.30 -7.72
N PRO A 80 -11.55 3.44 -7.78
CA PRO A 80 -10.92 4.73 -8.10
C PRO A 80 -9.81 5.14 -7.13
N LEU A 81 -9.94 4.83 -5.83
CA LEU A 81 -8.95 5.22 -4.81
C LEU A 81 -7.65 4.41 -4.93
N TYR A 82 -7.70 3.08 -4.88
CA TYR A 82 -6.49 2.26 -5.11
C TYR A 82 -5.95 2.46 -6.52
N GLY A 83 -6.84 2.54 -7.51
CA GLY A 83 -6.48 2.85 -8.88
C GLY A 83 -5.64 4.12 -9.01
N THR A 84 -6.07 5.18 -8.35
CA THR A 84 -5.32 6.45 -8.26
C THR A 84 -4.00 6.28 -7.52
N ALA A 85 -4.00 5.60 -6.36
CA ALA A 85 -2.79 5.37 -5.57
C ALA A 85 -1.69 4.72 -6.43
N PHE A 86 -2.02 3.62 -7.11
CA PHE A 86 -1.09 2.91 -7.99
C PHE A 86 -0.67 3.73 -9.20
N ARG A 87 -1.58 4.48 -9.84
CA ARG A 87 -1.24 5.31 -11.01
C ARG A 87 -0.32 6.48 -10.66
N GLU A 88 -0.58 7.16 -9.55
CA GLU A 88 0.27 8.28 -9.11
C GLU A 88 1.65 7.78 -8.67
N ALA A 89 1.72 6.65 -7.95
CA ALA A 89 2.97 6.00 -7.62
C ALA A 89 3.73 5.57 -8.89
N GLY A 90 3.06 4.93 -9.85
CA GLY A 90 3.67 4.53 -11.12
C GLY A 90 4.20 5.71 -11.92
N LYS A 91 3.46 6.82 -11.97
CA LYS A 91 3.89 8.07 -12.61
C LYS A 91 5.14 8.66 -11.94
N ALA A 92 5.22 8.61 -10.61
CA ALA A 92 6.38 9.09 -9.87
C ALA A 92 7.66 8.27 -10.14
N LEU A 93 7.52 6.95 -10.40
CA LEU A 93 8.66 6.09 -10.74
C LEU A 93 9.11 6.20 -12.21
N GLY A 94 8.20 6.60 -13.11
CA GLY A 94 8.48 6.73 -14.54
C GLY A 94 8.92 5.42 -15.19
N GLU A 95 9.77 5.52 -16.20
CA GLU A 95 10.23 4.38 -17.03
C GLU A 95 11.61 3.84 -16.63
N THR A 96 12.05 4.10 -15.40
CA THR A 96 13.32 3.55 -14.91
C THR A 96 13.20 2.03 -14.74
N PRO A 97 14.21 1.22 -15.14
CA PRO A 97 14.14 -0.24 -15.00
C PRO A 97 14.26 -0.71 -13.54
N GLU A 98 14.92 0.09 -12.71
CA GLU A 98 15.08 -0.16 -11.28
C GLU A 98 14.89 1.12 -10.47
N VAL A 99 14.28 0.97 -9.29
CA VAL A 99 14.00 2.07 -8.37
C VAL A 99 14.68 1.83 -7.03
N SER A 100 15.20 2.91 -6.45
CA SER A 100 15.81 2.91 -5.12
C SER A 100 14.75 2.92 -4.01
N PRO A 101 15.10 2.55 -2.76
CA PRO A 101 14.19 2.65 -1.62
C PRO A 101 13.60 4.05 -1.44
N ALA A 102 14.39 5.11 -1.61
CA ALA A 102 13.88 6.49 -1.51
C ALA A 102 12.98 6.88 -2.68
N GLY A 103 13.29 6.41 -3.90
CA GLY A 103 12.42 6.61 -5.05
C GLY A 103 11.05 5.96 -4.84
N PHE A 104 11.03 4.76 -4.26
CA PHE A 104 9.79 4.08 -3.90
C PHE A 104 9.04 4.76 -2.74
N ALA A 105 9.74 5.24 -1.70
CA ALA A 105 9.12 6.01 -0.62
C ALA A 105 8.39 7.25 -1.16
N ALA A 106 9.05 8.03 -2.02
CA ALA A 106 8.45 9.19 -2.68
C ALA A 106 7.26 8.82 -3.57
N ALA A 107 7.31 7.68 -4.26
CA ALA A 107 6.19 7.18 -5.06
C ALA A 107 5.00 6.75 -4.21
N LEU A 108 5.24 6.11 -3.06
CA LEU A 108 4.18 5.77 -2.12
C LEU A 108 3.50 7.03 -1.58
N GLU A 109 4.27 8.04 -1.17
CA GLU A 109 3.74 9.36 -0.77
C GLU A 109 2.89 10.01 -1.87
N ALA A 110 3.34 9.97 -3.12
CA ALA A 110 2.57 10.47 -4.27
C ALA A 110 1.25 9.71 -4.45
N GLY A 111 1.26 8.38 -4.27
CA GLY A 111 0.06 7.55 -4.24
C GLY A 111 -0.93 7.98 -3.15
N VAL A 112 -0.46 8.16 -1.91
CA VAL A 112 -1.29 8.63 -0.78
C VAL A 112 -1.86 10.02 -1.06
N ALA A 113 -1.05 10.94 -1.58
CA ALA A 113 -1.51 12.28 -1.95
C ALA A 113 -2.61 12.23 -3.03
N GLY A 114 -2.50 11.29 -3.98
CA GLY A 114 -3.54 10.98 -4.96
C GLY A 114 -4.86 10.55 -4.31
N VAL A 115 -4.81 9.60 -3.38
CA VAL A 115 -5.98 9.12 -2.63
C VAL A 115 -6.63 10.24 -1.84
N ARG A 116 -5.83 11.02 -1.09
CA ARG A 116 -6.33 12.16 -0.31
C ARG A 116 -7.04 13.20 -1.17
N ARG A 117 -6.46 13.53 -2.34
CA ARG A 117 -7.05 14.47 -3.29
C ARG A 117 -8.37 13.96 -3.87
N LEU A 118 -8.40 12.69 -4.30
CA LEU A 118 -9.61 12.11 -4.89
C LEU A 118 -10.72 11.89 -3.86
N GLY A 119 -10.38 11.32 -2.71
CA GLY A 119 -11.34 11.02 -1.63
C GLY A 119 -11.69 12.20 -0.73
N SER A 120 -10.94 13.30 -0.84
CA SER A 120 -11.03 14.45 0.08
C SER A 120 -10.99 14.01 1.54
N ALA A 121 -10.11 13.06 1.87
CA ALA A 121 -10.01 12.40 3.17
C ALA A 121 -8.68 12.75 3.85
N ALA A 122 -8.72 12.90 5.17
CA ALA A 122 -7.57 13.10 6.03
C ALA A 122 -7.38 11.93 7.01
N GLU A 123 -6.22 11.90 7.69
CA GLU A 123 -6.07 11.05 8.88
C GLU A 123 -7.14 11.47 9.93
N GLY A 124 -7.77 10.49 10.56
CA GLY A 124 -8.90 10.63 11.48
C GLY A 124 -10.28 10.55 10.83
N ASP A 125 -10.38 10.45 9.50
CA ASP A 125 -11.69 10.36 8.81
C ASP A 125 -12.26 8.93 8.77
N LYS A 126 -11.51 7.94 9.26
CA LYS A 126 -11.83 6.51 9.25
C LYS A 126 -11.90 5.94 7.83
N THR A 127 -10.76 5.92 7.15
CA THR A 127 -10.61 5.46 5.76
C THR A 127 -9.26 4.77 5.55
N MET A 128 -9.00 4.26 4.35
CA MET A 128 -7.67 3.77 3.96
C MET A 128 -6.52 4.77 4.15
N VAL A 129 -6.79 6.09 4.20
CA VAL A 129 -5.77 7.10 4.47
C VAL A 129 -5.14 6.91 5.86
N ASP A 130 -5.90 6.40 6.82
CA ASP A 130 -5.44 6.13 8.19
C ASP A 130 -4.40 5.02 8.26
N ALA A 131 -4.37 4.12 7.28
CA ALA A 131 -3.32 3.11 7.14
C ALA A 131 -2.20 3.58 6.17
N LEU A 132 -2.58 4.14 5.03
CA LEU A 132 -1.64 4.49 3.96
C LEU A 132 -0.69 5.63 4.35
N ALA A 133 -1.18 6.66 5.03
CA ALA A 133 -0.36 7.83 5.35
C ALA A 133 0.70 7.55 6.43
N PRO A 134 0.38 6.88 7.57
CA PRO A 134 1.41 6.45 8.51
C PRO A 134 2.45 5.53 7.87
N ALA A 135 2.04 4.62 6.99
CA ALA A 135 2.96 3.73 6.30
C ALA A 135 3.94 4.45 5.36
N ALA A 136 3.44 5.40 4.56
CA ALA A 136 4.29 6.21 3.70
C ALA A 136 5.33 6.99 4.50
N ARG A 137 4.91 7.58 5.62
CA ARG A 137 5.78 8.32 6.55
C ARG A 137 6.85 7.41 7.17
N ALA A 138 6.44 6.26 7.70
CA ALA A 138 7.35 5.29 8.33
C ALA A 138 8.38 4.74 7.33
N LEU A 139 7.97 4.49 6.07
CA LEU A 139 8.89 4.09 5.01
C LEU A 139 9.92 5.19 4.73
N ALA A 140 9.47 6.43 4.58
CA ALA A 140 10.35 7.56 4.31
C ALA A 140 11.37 7.76 5.44
N GLU A 141 10.91 7.78 6.69
CA GLU A 141 11.76 7.90 7.89
C GLU A 141 12.80 6.77 7.95
N ALA A 142 12.38 5.51 7.83
CA ALA A 142 13.29 4.37 7.89
C ALA A 142 14.34 4.36 6.76
N VAL A 143 13.96 4.83 5.56
CA VAL A 143 14.90 4.98 4.44
C VAL A 143 15.92 6.09 4.70
N GLN A 144 15.51 7.22 5.29
CA GLN A 144 16.43 8.30 5.66
C GLN A 144 17.40 7.87 6.76
N ASP A 145 16.90 7.23 7.81
CA ASP A 145 17.73 6.73 8.93
C ASP A 145 18.76 5.71 8.44
N GLY A 146 18.35 4.80 7.54
CA GLY A 146 19.24 3.84 6.91
C GLY A 146 20.38 4.49 6.11
N ARG A 147 20.09 5.62 5.44
CA ARG A 147 21.10 6.40 4.70
C ARG A 147 22.06 7.11 5.63
N ALA A 148 21.55 7.83 6.63
CA ALA A 148 22.38 8.54 7.61
C ALA A 148 23.34 7.58 8.36
N ALA A 149 22.85 6.39 8.72
CA ALA A 149 23.67 5.34 9.32
C ALA A 149 24.75 4.82 8.38
N ALA A 150 24.47 4.66 7.09
CA ALA A 150 25.45 4.23 6.09
C ALA A 150 26.54 5.29 5.87
N GLU A 151 26.16 6.57 5.78
CA GLU A 151 27.09 7.70 5.61
C GLU A 151 28.03 7.85 6.81
N THR A 152 27.49 7.73 8.03
CA THR A 152 28.29 7.77 9.27
C THR A 152 29.33 6.64 9.31
N ARG A 153 28.96 5.43 8.87
CA ARG A 153 29.86 4.28 8.82
C ARG A 153 30.96 4.44 7.77
N ALA A 154 30.62 4.98 6.60
CA ALA A 154 31.58 5.28 5.55
C ALA A 154 32.60 6.34 6.00
N GLY A 155 32.16 7.37 6.71
CA GLY A 155 33.05 8.38 7.31
C GLY A 155 33.94 7.86 8.44
N ALA A 156 33.55 6.76 9.10
CA ALA A 156 34.31 6.13 10.19
C ALA A 156 35.36 5.11 9.72
N GLY A 157 35.60 4.96 8.40
CA GLY A 157 36.64 4.08 7.86
C GLY A 157 36.43 2.59 8.11
N ARG A 158 35.20 2.16 8.40
CA ARG A 158 34.87 0.73 8.55
C ARG A 158 34.82 0.06 7.18
N ASP A 159 35.34 -1.17 7.10
CA ASP A 159 35.40 -1.96 5.88
C ASP A 159 33.99 -2.18 5.30
N PRO A 160 33.72 -1.77 4.04
CA PRO A 160 32.47 -2.05 3.36
C PRO A 160 32.11 -3.55 3.31
N SER A 161 33.08 -4.46 3.44
CA SER A 161 32.86 -5.91 3.41
C SER A 161 32.16 -6.49 4.64
N GLU A 162 32.13 -5.76 5.77
CA GLU A 162 31.35 -6.13 6.97
C GLU A 162 29.87 -5.74 6.86
N THR A 163 29.48 -5.05 5.79
CA THR A 163 28.09 -4.67 5.56
C THR A 163 27.31 -5.87 5.02
N GLY A 164 26.48 -6.46 5.89
CA GLY A 164 25.42 -7.35 5.44
C GLY A 164 24.67 -6.70 4.28
N ARG A 165 24.42 -7.48 3.22
CA ARG A 165 23.78 -7.06 1.96
C ARG A 165 22.71 -5.99 2.21
N GLY A 166 22.67 -4.95 1.38
CA GLY A 166 21.72 -3.83 1.47
C GLY A 166 20.23 -4.22 1.53
N ASP A 167 19.91 -5.50 1.34
CA ASP A 167 18.59 -6.12 1.47
C ASP A 167 18.02 -6.03 2.90
N GLY A 168 18.85 -6.10 3.95
CA GLY A 168 18.38 -6.00 5.33
C GLY A 168 17.85 -4.62 5.72
N GLY A 169 18.36 -3.55 5.07
CA GLY A 169 17.88 -2.18 5.26
C GLY A 169 16.53 -1.95 4.59
N LEU A 170 16.35 -2.45 3.36
CA LEU A 170 15.07 -2.36 2.65
C LEU A 170 13.99 -3.18 3.35
N ALA A 171 14.28 -4.42 3.74
CA ALA A 171 13.32 -5.28 4.42
C ALA A 171 12.80 -4.64 5.72
N ARG A 172 13.69 -4.02 6.52
CA ARG A 172 13.32 -3.28 7.74
C ARG A 172 12.49 -2.04 7.47
N ALA A 173 12.83 -1.27 6.43
CA ALA A 173 12.05 -0.09 6.08
C ALA A 173 10.62 -0.48 5.63
N LEU A 174 10.49 -1.59 4.89
CA LEU A 174 9.19 -2.12 4.48
C LEU A 174 8.42 -2.77 5.64
N GLU A 175 9.11 -3.39 6.60
CA GLU A 175 8.53 -3.87 7.86
C GLU A 175 7.91 -2.71 8.65
N ALA A 176 8.65 -1.60 8.81
CA ALA A 176 8.17 -0.41 9.49
C ALA A 176 6.92 0.18 8.80
N ALA A 177 6.92 0.20 7.46
CA ALA A 177 5.77 0.66 6.68
C ALA A 177 4.53 -0.24 6.89
N ALA A 178 4.72 -1.58 6.85
CA ALA A 178 3.64 -2.54 7.09
C ALA A 178 3.08 -2.41 8.51
N ALA A 179 3.94 -2.36 9.53
CA ALA A 179 3.55 -2.19 10.92
C ALA A 179 2.77 -0.87 11.15
N ALA A 180 3.21 0.22 10.53
CA ALA A 180 2.51 1.50 10.62
C ALA A 180 1.13 1.47 9.94
N ALA A 181 0.97 0.75 8.82
CA ALA A 181 -0.34 0.55 8.19
C ALA A 181 -1.29 -0.27 9.07
N GLU A 182 -0.77 -1.31 9.71
CA GLU A 182 -1.55 -2.15 10.62
C GLU A 182 -2.04 -1.35 11.83
N ALA A 183 -1.13 -0.65 12.50
CA ALA A 183 -1.47 0.23 13.61
C ALA A 183 -2.46 1.34 13.18
N GLY A 184 -2.27 1.91 12.00
CA GLY A 184 -3.17 2.90 11.42
C GLY A 184 -4.57 2.34 11.13
N ALA A 185 -4.66 1.11 10.63
CA ALA A 185 -5.93 0.42 10.43
C ALA A 185 -6.63 0.14 11.77
N GLU A 186 -5.93 -0.42 12.75
CA GLU A 186 -6.47 -0.67 14.09
C GLU A 186 -6.97 0.61 14.77
N ALA A 187 -6.25 1.73 14.60
CA ALA A 187 -6.65 3.02 15.13
C ALA A 187 -8.00 3.51 14.58
N THR A 188 -8.48 2.97 13.46
CA THR A 188 -9.81 3.33 12.93
C THR A 188 -10.96 2.84 13.79
N VAL A 189 -10.77 1.80 14.62
CA VAL A 189 -11.85 1.18 15.42
C VAL A 189 -12.61 2.20 16.27
N PRO A 190 -11.98 3.01 17.12
CA PRO A 190 -12.68 4.02 17.93
C PRO A 190 -13.16 5.24 17.15
N MET A 191 -12.80 5.40 15.88
CA MET A 191 -13.15 6.60 15.10
C MET A 191 -14.61 6.56 14.61
N GLN A 192 -15.25 7.74 14.62
CA GLN A 192 -16.49 7.97 13.88
C GLN A 192 -16.15 8.31 12.43
N ALA A 193 -16.76 7.59 11.48
CA ALA A 193 -16.55 7.81 10.06
C ALA A 193 -17.02 9.18 9.60
N ARG A 194 -16.19 9.85 8.78
CA ARG A 194 -16.48 11.16 8.17
C ARG A 194 -16.54 11.11 6.65
N LYS A 195 -16.14 9.98 6.06
CA LYS A 195 -16.13 9.74 4.61
C LYS A 195 -16.72 8.39 4.26
N GLY A 196 -17.02 8.19 2.98
CA GLY A 196 -17.55 6.93 2.46
C GLY A 196 -18.92 6.56 3.02
N ARG A 197 -19.36 5.33 2.74
CA ARG A 197 -20.67 4.81 3.19
C ARG A 197 -20.77 4.73 4.71
N ALA A 198 -19.67 4.45 5.40
CA ALA A 198 -19.63 4.38 6.86
C ALA A 198 -20.05 5.70 7.53
N SER A 199 -19.80 6.86 6.89
CA SER A 199 -20.23 8.16 7.44
C SER A 199 -21.74 8.30 7.59
N TYR A 200 -22.54 7.57 6.81
CA TYR A 200 -24.00 7.62 6.89
C TYR A 200 -24.56 7.02 8.19
N LEU A 201 -23.75 6.21 8.88
CA LEU A 201 -24.11 5.60 10.16
C LEU A 201 -23.85 6.51 11.36
N GLY A 202 -23.12 7.62 11.17
CA GLY A 202 -22.76 8.53 12.25
C GLY A 202 -22.06 7.79 13.41
N PRO A 203 -22.46 8.01 14.66
CA PRO A 203 -21.87 7.34 15.83
C PRO A 203 -21.87 5.81 15.79
N ARG A 204 -22.78 5.18 15.01
CA ARG A 204 -22.83 3.71 14.88
C ARG A 204 -21.65 3.12 14.09
N SER A 205 -20.83 3.96 13.45
CA SER A 205 -19.58 3.52 12.81
C SER A 205 -18.42 3.28 13.80
N VAL A 206 -18.55 3.78 15.05
CA VAL A 206 -17.57 3.59 16.11
C VAL A 206 -17.59 2.13 16.60
N GLY A 207 -16.42 1.57 16.89
CA GLY A 207 -16.25 0.19 17.35
C GLY A 207 -16.02 -0.82 16.22
N HIS A 208 -15.98 -0.36 14.96
CA HIS A 208 -15.76 -1.19 13.79
C HIS A 208 -14.47 -0.81 13.07
N LEU A 209 -13.65 -1.78 12.68
CA LEU A 209 -12.46 -1.58 11.86
C LEU A 209 -12.89 -1.15 10.43
N ASP A 210 -12.23 -0.13 9.87
CA ASP A 210 -12.48 0.29 8.48
C ASP A 210 -11.99 -0.76 7.48
N PRO A 211 -12.84 -1.24 6.56
CA PRO A 211 -12.44 -2.23 5.56
C PRO A 211 -11.39 -1.69 4.58
N GLY A 212 -11.40 -0.39 4.26
CA GLY A 212 -10.40 0.24 3.39
C GLY A 212 -9.01 0.30 4.04
N ALA A 213 -8.94 0.63 5.32
CA ALA A 213 -7.70 0.62 6.10
C ALA A 213 -7.17 -0.80 6.30
N ALA A 214 -8.05 -1.76 6.61
CA ALA A 214 -7.69 -3.17 6.72
C ALA A 214 -7.08 -3.72 5.42
N SER A 215 -7.71 -3.45 4.26
CA SER A 215 -7.16 -3.89 2.98
C SER A 215 -5.85 -3.19 2.62
N ALA A 216 -5.65 -1.92 3.01
CA ALA A 216 -4.40 -1.22 2.80
C ALA A 216 -3.26 -1.84 3.62
N ALA A 217 -3.53 -2.24 4.86
CA ALA A 217 -2.58 -2.97 5.70
C ALA A 217 -2.19 -4.33 5.07
N LEU A 218 -3.14 -5.08 4.52
CA LEU A 218 -2.83 -6.34 3.81
C LEU A 218 -1.93 -6.12 2.59
N ILE A 219 -2.22 -5.09 1.78
CA ILE A 219 -1.42 -4.76 0.59
C ILE A 219 0.02 -4.37 0.98
N LEU A 220 0.20 -3.61 2.06
CA LEU A 220 1.53 -3.19 2.52
C LEU A 220 2.29 -4.33 3.23
N ARG A 221 1.60 -5.21 3.95
CA ARG A 221 2.20 -6.43 4.51
C ARG A 221 2.75 -7.34 3.42
N ALA A 222 2.00 -7.50 2.32
CA ALA A 222 2.44 -8.26 1.15
C ALA A 222 3.76 -7.74 0.56
N LEU A 223 3.99 -6.43 0.61
CA LEU A 223 5.24 -5.81 0.15
C LEU A 223 6.43 -6.24 1.03
N HIS A 224 6.26 -6.19 2.35
CA HIS A 224 7.28 -6.66 3.29
C HIS A 224 7.56 -8.17 3.13
N THR A 225 6.51 -8.98 2.93
CA THR A 225 6.65 -10.43 2.67
C THR A 225 7.54 -10.70 1.45
N VAL A 226 7.37 -9.93 0.36
CA VAL A 226 8.19 -10.11 -0.85
C VAL A 226 9.63 -9.67 -0.63
N ALA A 227 9.86 -8.61 0.14
CA ALA A 227 11.21 -8.14 0.46
C ALA A 227 11.99 -9.03 1.43
N SER A 228 11.29 -9.94 2.12
CA SER A 228 11.89 -10.84 3.13
C SER A 228 12.17 -12.25 2.60
N ARG A 229 11.96 -12.49 1.30
CA ARG A 229 12.27 -13.74 0.59
C ARG A 229 13.64 -13.67 -0.06
#